data_AF-A0A6G4WEY1-F1
#
_entry.id   AF-A0A6G4WEY1-F1
#
_cell.length_a   1.000
_cell.length_b   1.000
_cell.length_c   1.000
_cell.angle_alpha   90.00
_cell.angle_beta   90.00
_cell.angle_gamma   90.00
#
_symmetry.space_group_name_H-M   'P 1'
#
loop_
_entity.id
_entity.type
_entity.pdbx_description
1 polymer ?
#
loop_
_entity_poly.entity_id
_entity_poly.type
_entity_poly.pdbx_seq_one_letter_code
_entity_poly.pdbx_strand_id
1 'polypeptide(L)' 'MKHLDYMCEVPSACADGTEDRSVHLTLDDGPNPLCTPQEPRCAGAHRVPATFFVVGAYAADQPELIRSP' A
#
# COMPACT_ATOMS: atom_id res chain seq x y z
N MET A 1 13.80 -5.30 -21.34
CA MET A 1 13.12 -5.05 -20.06
C MET A 1 12.03 -4.04 -20.36
N LYS A 2 10.75 -4.41 -20.24
CA LYS A 2 9.64 -3.54 -20.64
C LYS A 2 9.45 -2.50 -19.54
N HIS A 3 9.71 -1.24 -19.85
CA HIS A 3 9.37 -0.12 -18.99
C HIS A 3 7.84 -0.08 -18.92
N LEU A 4 7.28 -0.51 -17.79
CA LEU A 4 5.85 -0.45 -17.53
C LEU A 4 5.54 0.98 -17.12
N ASP A 5 5.39 1.85 -18.12
CA ASP A 5 4.79 3.18 -17.96
C ASP A 5 3.29 3.01 -17.68
N TYR A 6 2.95 2.57 -16.48
CA TYR A 6 1.58 2.61 -15.97
C TYR A 6 1.40 3.92 -15.20
N MET A 7 1.52 5.04 -15.89
CA MET A 7 1.08 6.32 -15.37
C MET A 7 -0.41 6.46 -15.70
N CYS A 8 -1.25 6.08 -14.74
CA CYS A 8 -2.68 6.36 -14.82
C CYS A 8 -2.89 7.82 -14.38
N GLU A 9 -3.13 8.72 -15.33
CA GLU A 9 -3.57 10.08 -14.99
C GLU A 9 -4.94 9.99 -14.31
N VAL A 10 -4.98 10.27 -13.01
CA VAL A 10 -6.22 10.31 -12.24
C VAL A 10 -6.87 11.68 -12.48
N PRO A 11 -8.09 11.76 -13.04
CA PRO A 11 -8.79 13.02 -13.22
C PRO A 11 -9.03 13.69 -11.86
N SER A 12 -8.67 14.96 -11.74
CA SER A 12 -8.98 15.78 -10.56
C SER A 12 -10.48 16.05 -10.54
N ALA A 13 -11.28 15.16 -9.93
CA ALA A 13 -12.74 15.29 -9.90
C ALA A 13 -13.26 16.41 -8.98
N CYS A 14 -12.39 17.11 -8.24
CA CYS A 14 -12.74 18.27 -7.44
C CYS A 14 -11.83 19.43 -7.84
N ALA A 15 -12.29 20.27 -8.77
CA ALA A 15 -11.66 21.56 -9.07
C ALA A 15 -12.41 22.68 -8.34
N ASP A 16 -12.48 22.59 -7.01
CA ASP A 16 -12.55 23.77 -6.17
C ASP A 16 -11.24 23.76 -5.37
N GLY A 17 -10.44 24.82 -5.51
CA GLY A 17 -8.99 24.84 -5.24
C GLY A 17 -8.56 24.73 -3.77
N THR A 18 -9.28 23.95 -2.97
CA THR A 18 -9.14 23.82 -1.52
C THR A 18 -8.83 22.40 -1.05
N GLU A 19 -8.86 21.39 -1.92
CA GLU A 19 -8.48 20.02 -1.55
C GLU A 19 -7.07 19.68 -2.04
N ASP A 20 -6.19 19.31 -1.10
CA ASP A 20 -4.84 18.83 -1.42
C ASP A 20 -4.92 17.57 -2.29
N ARG A 21 -4.20 17.56 -3.42
CA ARG A 21 -4.09 16.40 -4.31
C ARG A 21 -3.49 15.22 -3.55
N SER A 22 -4.36 14.32 -3.10
CA SER A 22 -4.01 13.22 -2.21
C SER A 22 -4.39 11.88 -2.81
N VAL A 23 -3.51 10.89 -2.67
CA VAL A 23 -3.77 9.49 -3.01
C VAL A 23 -3.63 8.64 -1.76
N HIS A 24 -4.46 7.60 -1.64
CA HIS A 24 -4.49 6.71 -0.50
C HIS A 24 -4.00 5.33 -0.94
N LEU A 25 -2.91 4.85 -0.34
CA LEU A 25 -2.33 3.54 -0.67
C LEU A 25 -2.96 2.45 0.20
N THR A 26 -3.54 1.45 -0.46
CA THR A 26 -4.14 0.26 0.17
C THR A 26 -3.56 -1.01 -0.43
N LEU A 27 -3.34 -2.02 0.41
CA LEU A 27 -2.79 -3.33 0.02
C LEU A 27 -3.72 -4.44 0.52
N ASP A 28 -4.16 -5.31 -0.39
CA ASP A 28 -5.12 -6.38 -0.12
C ASP A 28 -4.43 -7.77 -0.09
N ASP A 29 -5.16 -8.80 0.35
CA ASP A 29 -4.82 -10.23 0.26
C ASP A 29 -3.60 -10.73 1.07
N GLY A 30 -2.96 -9.88 1.88
CA GLY A 30 -1.84 -10.28 2.77
C GLY A 30 -2.26 -10.89 4.12
N PRO A 31 -1.32 -11.16 5.05
CA PRO A 31 0.14 -11.11 4.87
C PRO A 31 0.68 -12.31 4.07
N ASN A 32 1.71 -12.06 3.26
CA ASN A 32 2.44 -13.06 2.49
C ASN A 32 3.94 -12.95 2.83
N PRO A 33 4.59 -14.05 3.23
CA PRO A 33 5.94 -14.00 3.78
C PRO A 33 7.01 -13.66 2.73
N LEU A 34 6.69 -13.79 1.43
CA LEU A 34 7.62 -13.48 0.34
C LEU A 34 7.65 -12.00 -0.04
N CYS A 35 6.54 -11.27 0.14
CA CYS A 35 6.41 -9.89 -0.31
C CYS A 35 5.98 -8.89 0.78
N THR A 36 5.17 -9.29 1.77
CA THR A 36 4.73 -8.39 2.84
C THR A 36 5.87 -7.83 3.69
N PRO A 37 7.04 -8.46 3.90
CA PRO A 37 8.14 -7.79 4.60
C PRO A 37 8.71 -6.57 3.85
N GLN A 38 8.56 -6.53 2.53
CA GLN A 38 9.07 -5.45 1.69
C GLN A 38 8.08 -4.27 1.60
N GLU A 39 6.77 -4.52 1.63
CA GLU A 39 5.74 -3.47 1.47
C GLU A 39 5.82 -2.37 2.55
N PRO A 40 5.77 -2.65 3.88
CA PRO A 40 5.93 -1.64 4.92
C PRO A 40 7.32 -0.99 4.91
N ARG A 41 8.36 -1.74 4.54
CA ARG A 41 9.72 -1.21 4.42
C ARG A 41 9.81 -0.15 3.33
N CYS A 42 9.20 -0.39 2.17
CA CYS A 42 9.14 0.57 1.07
C CYS A 42 8.31 1.80 1.48
N ALA A 43 7.12 1.60 2.03
CA ALA A 43 6.27 2.70 2.50
C ALA A 43 6.98 3.56 3.56
N GLY A 44 7.65 2.93 4.54
CA GLY A 44 8.44 3.59 5.58
C GLY A 44 9.65 4.35 5.03
N ALA A 45 10.36 3.79 4.04
CA ALA A 45 11.47 4.48 3.37
C ALA A 45 11.01 5.78 2.68
N HIS A 46 9.80 5.77 2.12
CA HIS A 46 9.18 6.95 1.49
C HIS A 46 8.37 7.81 2.46
N ARG A 47 8.24 7.40 3.72
CA ARG A 47 7.41 8.06 4.75
C ARG A 47 5.96 8.25 4.31
N VAL A 48 5.43 7.28 3.55
CA VAL A 48 4.05 7.28 3.06
C VAL A 48 3.23 6.32 3.91
N PRO A 49 2.09 6.74 4.49
CA PRO A 49 1.20 5.82 5.18
C PRO A 49 0.52 4.88 4.18
N ALA A 50 0.32 3.62 4.58
CA ALA A 50 -0.41 2.61 3.82
C ALA A 50 -1.37 1.86 4.74
N THR A 51 -2.51 1.42 4.19
CA THR A 51 -3.49 0.59 4.90
C THR A 51 -3.46 -0.83 4.34
N PHE A 52 -3.36 -1.84 5.20
CA PHE A 52 -3.32 -3.24 4.81
C PHE A 52 -4.63 -3.94 5.18
N PHE A 53 -5.35 -4.45 4.19
CA PHE A 53 -6.52 -5.30 4.38
C PHE A 53 -6.11 -6.76 4.26
N VAL A 54 -5.99 -7.44 5.41
CA VAL A 54 -5.43 -8.78 5.48
C VAL A 54 -6.50 -9.87 5.55
N VAL A 55 -6.18 -11.04 5.00
CA VAL A 55 -6.97 -12.26 5.13
C VAL A 55 -6.70 -12.89 6.50
N GLY A 56 -7.76 -13.12 7.27
CA GLY A 56 -7.64 -13.62 8.65
C GLY A 56 -6.88 -14.93 8.78
N ALA A 57 -7.03 -15.86 7.82
CA ALA A 57 -6.29 -17.11 7.82
C ALA A 57 -4.76 -16.90 7.73
N TYR A 58 -4.31 -16.00 6.84
CA TYR A 58 -2.90 -15.71 6.68
C TYR A 58 -2.33 -14.94 7.86
N ALA A 59 -3.11 -14.02 8.44
CA ALA A 59 -2.74 -13.30 9.65
C ALA A 59 -2.59 -14.24 10.87
N ALA A 60 -3.42 -15.26 10.97
CA ALA A 60 -3.33 -16.27 12.03
C ALA A 60 -2.09 -17.15 11.89
N ASP A 61 -1.70 -17.50 10.65
CA ASP A 61 -0.52 -18.30 10.37
C ASP A 61 0.79 -17.51 10.53
N GLN A 62 0.75 -16.17 10.43
CA GLN A 62 1.93 -15.29 10.42
C GLN A 62 1.79 -14.06 11.34
N PRO A 63 1.62 -14.27 12.66
CA PRO A 63 1.35 -13.19 13.60
C PRO A 63 2.51 -12.19 13.73
N GLU A 64 3.75 -12.60 13.43
CA GLU A 64 4.92 -11.74 13.45
C GLU A 64 4.89 -10.66 12.36
N LEU A 65 4.33 -10.95 11.18
CA LEU A 65 4.21 -9.97 10.09
C LEU A 65 3.14 -8.91 10.35
N ILE A 66 2.17 -9.23 11.22
CA ILE A 66 1.14 -8.26 11.65
C ILE A 66 1.69 -7.32 12.73
N ARG A 67 2.59 -7.82 13.58
CA ARG A 67 3.11 -7.10 14.75
C ARG A 67 4.42 -6.37 14.50
N SER A 68 5.04 -6.56 13.33
CA SER A 68 6.30 -5.91 12.98
C SER A 68 6.10 -4.39 12.87
N PRO A 69 6.97 -3.58 13.51
CA PRO A 69 6.89 -2.12 13.49
C PRO A 69 7.29 -1.52 12.14
#